data_AF-A0A7Y5MSM9-F1
#
_entry.id   AF-A0A7Y5MSM9-F1
#
_cell.length_a   1.000
_cell.length_b   1.000
_cell.length_c   1.000
_cell.angle_alpha   90.00
_cell.angle_beta   90.00
_cell.angle_gamma   90.00
#
_symmetry.space_group_name_H-M   'P 1'
#
loop_
_entity.id
_entity.type
_entity.pdbx_description
1 polymer ?
#
loop_
_entity_poly.entity_id
_entity_poly.type
_entity_poly.pdbx_seq_one_letter_code
_entity_poly.pdbx_strand_id
1 'polypeptide(L)'
;MKKLKFILVLLFFWSIAHSFGQTNELLEQLPETKEQFIESEKKVIATINWLENTPLNQEEDKRKAQNLLLIAWITNSPTVTVELYSYVPTLTEKNPDLLVMFLGGWTKYALENNYSKDLSKCNIAGIKSTIKVYKNGINIKKNKAMEKIIKLDEKGELEKWVTEQLAKK
;
A
#
# COMPACT_ATOMS: atom_id res chain seq x y z
N MET A 1 -57.83 -2.10 -9.37
CA MET A 1 -56.64 -1.86 -8.53
C MET A 1 -55.69 -3.07 -8.42
N LYS A 2 -55.43 -3.83 -9.51
CA LYS A 2 -54.52 -5.01 -9.47
C LYS A 2 -53.31 -4.92 -10.42
N LYS A 3 -53.22 -3.88 -11.26
CA LYS A 3 -52.08 -3.68 -12.18
C LYS A 3 -51.08 -2.61 -11.74
N LEU A 4 -51.38 -1.87 -10.65
CA LEU A 4 -50.52 -0.79 -10.16
C LEU A 4 -49.46 -1.25 -9.14
N LYS A 5 -49.58 -2.47 -8.60
CA LYS A 5 -48.62 -3.01 -7.63
C LYS A 5 -47.38 -3.67 -8.26
N PHE A 6 -47.35 -3.86 -9.58
CA PHE A 6 -46.23 -4.54 -10.25
C PHE A 6 -45.14 -3.58 -10.76
N ILE A 7 -45.41 -2.26 -10.77
CA ILE A 7 -44.47 -1.26 -11.31
C ILE A 7 -43.50 -0.75 -10.22
N LEU A 8 -43.84 -0.90 -8.93
CA LEU A 8 -43.01 -0.43 -7.83
C LEU A 8 -41.86 -1.38 -7.44
N VAL A 9 -41.86 -2.63 -7.92
CA VAL A 9 -40.80 -3.62 -7.59
C VAL A 9 -39.63 -3.57 -8.57
N LEU A 10 -39.84 -3.04 -9.78
CA LEU A 10 -38.80 -2.95 -10.83
C LEU A 10 -37.84 -1.76 -10.67
N LEU A 11 -38.14 -0.80 -9.81
CA LEU A 11 -37.28 0.38 -9.57
C LEU A 11 -36.25 0.19 -8.44
N PHE A 12 -36.26 -0.95 -7.73
CA PHE A 12 -35.31 -1.21 -6.64
C PHE A 12 -34.10 -2.07 -7.04
N PHE A 13 -34.04 -2.57 -8.28
CA PHE A 13 -32.96 -3.46 -8.73
C PHE A 13 -31.85 -2.77 -9.52
N TRP A 14 -31.90 -1.45 -9.74
CA TRP A 14 -30.86 -0.75 -10.51
C TRP A 14 -29.79 -0.04 -9.67
N SER A 15 -29.94 -0.02 -8.34
CA SER A 15 -29.09 0.80 -7.48
C SER A 15 -27.75 0.16 -7.06
N ILE A 16 -27.43 -1.06 -7.48
CA ILE A 16 -26.25 -1.78 -6.95
C ILE A 16 -24.98 -1.60 -7.80
N ALA A 17 -25.03 -0.91 -8.94
CA ALA A 17 -23.85 -0.81 -9.82
C ALA A 17 -23.01 0.48 -9.69
N HIS A 18 -23.35 1.44 -8.82
CA HIS A 18 -22.72 2.77 -8.82
C HIS A 18 -21.84 3.12 -7.60
N SER A 19 -21.33 2.13 -6.86
CA SER A 19 -20.56 2.41 -5.62
C SER A 19 -19.07 2.08 -5.66
N PHE A 20 -18.41 2.20 -6.83
CA PHE A 20 -16.94 2.31 -6.95
C PHE A 20 -16.49 3.69 -7.47
N GLY A 21 -17.34 4.71 -7.32
CA GLY A 21 -17.20 6.03 -7.97
C GLY A 21 -16.37 7.09 -7.23
N GLN A 22 -15.61 6.75 -6.19
CA GLN A 22 -14.51 7.62 -5.77
C GLN A 22 -13.24 7.12 -6.46
N THR A 23 -12.96 7.60 -7.67
CA THR A 23 -11.58 7.62 -8.14
C THR A 23 -10.84 8.58 -7.23
N ASN A 24 -10.32 8.07 -6.12
CA ASN A 24 -9.44 8.85 -5.27
C ASN A 24 -8.26 9.28 -6.14
N GLU A 25 -8.11 10.59 -6.32
CA GLU A 25 -7.04 11.16 -7.13
C GLU A 25 -5.69 10.69 -6.59
N LEU A 26 -4.85 10.20 -7.49
CA LEU A 26 -3.48 9.80 -7.16
C LEU A 26 -2.61 11.05 -6.94
N LEU A 27 -1.37 10.85 -6.51
CA LEU A 27 -0.40 11.94 -6.50
C LEU A 27 -0.15 12.41 -7.93
N GLU A 28 -0.21 13.73 -8.12
CA GLU A 28 0.03 14.40 -9.41
C GLU A 28 1.36 15.17 -9.39
N GLN A 29 1.65 15.82 -8.27
CA GLN A 29 2.84 16.63 -8.06
C GLN A 29 3.33 16.51 -6.61
N LEU A 30 4.60 16.87 -6.39
CA LEU A 30 5.20 16.88 -5.07
C LEU A 30 4.75 18.14 -4.30
N PRO A 31 4.29 18.02 -3.05
CA PRO A 31 4.08 19.17 -2.16
C PRO A 31 5.38 19.91 -1.85
N GLU A 32 5.30 21.22 -1.63
CA GLU A 32 6.45 22.06 -1.26
C GLU A 32 6.40 22.51 0.20
N THR A 33 5.21 22.77 0.74
CA THR A 33 5.02 23.20 2.13
C THR A 33 4.48 22.09 3.02
N LYS A 34 4.69 22.22 4.34
CA LYS A 34 4.17 21.27 5.32
C LYS A 34 2.66 21.09 5.22
N GLU A 35 1.93 22.17 5.00
CA GLU A 35 0.46 22.17 4.86
C GLU A 35 0.04 21.38 3.62
N GLN A 36 0.72 21.59 2.49
CA GLN A 36 0.47 20.83 1.27
C GLN A 36 0.80 19.34 1.43
N PHE A 37 1.84 19.00 2.20
CA PHE A 37 2.14 17.61 2.54
C PHE A 37 0.94 16.97 3.27
N ILE A 38 0.41 17.64 4.30
CA ILE A 38 -0.74 17.16 5.07
C ILE A 38 -1.99 17.03 4.18
N GLU A 39 -2.28 18.03 3.34
CA GLU A 39 -3.43 18.01 2.41
C GLU A 39 -3.34 16.84 1.41
N SER A 40 -2.13 16.47 1.00
CA SER A 40 -1.89 15.39 0.04
C SER A 40 -1.93 13.97 0.65
N GLU A 41 -1.99 13.80 1.97
CA GLU A 41 -1.92 12.49 2.64
C GLU A 41 -3.00 11.50 2.14
N LYS A 42 -4.21 12.00 1.84
CA LYS A 42 -5.27 11.17 1.25
C LYS A 42 -4.91 10.65 -0.14
N LYS A 43 -4.27 11.48 -0.97
CA LYS A 43 -3.78 11.11 -2.31
C LYS A 43 -2.61 10.11 -2.22
N VAL A 44 -1.76 10.23 -1.20
CA VAL A 44 -0.70 9.26 -0.90
C VAL A 44 -1.28 7.89 -0.59
N ILE A 45 -2.26 7.82 0.32
CA ILE A 45 -2.95 6.56 0.66
C ILE A 45 -3.62 5.96 -0.57
N ALA A 46 -4.29 6.78 -1.39
CA ALA A 46 -4.88 6.34 -2.65
C ALA A 46 -3.84 5.78 -3.62
N THR A 47 -2.69 6.43 -3.75
CA THR A 47 -1.56 6.00 -4.58
C THR A 47 -1.00 4.65 -4.11
N ILE A 48 -0.80 4.48 -2.81
CA ILE A 48 -0.34 3.21 -2.22
C ILE A 48 -1.37 2.11 -2.51
N ASN A 49 -2.65 2.38 -2.29
CA ASN A 49 -3.70 1.41 -2.56
C ASN A 49 -3.81 1.07 -4.06
N TRP A 50 -3.62 2.02 -4.96
CA TRP A 50 -3.58 1.75 -6.40
C TRP A 50 -2.37 0.88 -6.78
N LEU A 51 -1.18 1.20 -6.28
CA LEU A 51 0.04 0.43 -6.54
C LEU A 51 -0.04 -1.01 -6.01
N GLU A 52 -0.68 -1.21 -4.85
CA GLU A 52 -0.88 -2.52 -4.22
C GLU A 52 -1.88 -3.42 -4.96
N ASN A 53 -2.86 -2.83 -5.63
CA ASN A 53 -3.96 -3.55 -6.29
C ASN A 53 -3.78 -3.64 -7.81
N THR A 54 -2.88 -2.86 -8.39
CA THR A 54 -2.52 -2.94 -9.81
C THR A 54 -1.41 -3.98 -9.98
N PRO A 55 -1.53 -4.96 -10.88
CA PRO A 55 -0.45 -5.90 -11.21
C PRO A 55 0.79 -5.21 -11.77
N LEU A 56 1.97 -5.78 -11.52
CA LEU A 56 3.26 -5.14 -11.89
C LEU A 56 3.43 -4.89 -13.39
N ASN A 57 2.85 -5.73 -14.24
CA ASN A 57 2.91 -5.64 -15.69
C ASN A 57 1.76 -4.81 -16.31
N GLN A 58 1.02 -4.06 -15.48
CA GLN A 58 -0.06 -3.18 -15.94
C GLN A 58 0.29 -1.71 -15.65
N GLU A 59 -0.09 -0.84 -16.60
CA GLU A 59 0.13 0.61 -16.52
C GLU A 59 1.57 0.96 -16.12
N GLU A 60 2.57 0.27 -16.69
CA GLU A 60 3.98 0.32 -16.24
C GLU A 60 4.55 1.74 -16.17
N ASP A 61 4.26 2.59 -17.14
CA ASP A 61 4.75 3.98 -17.15
C ASP A 61 4.09 4.82 -16.06
N LYS A 62 2.80 4.63 -15.82
CA LYS A 62 2.10 5.27 -14.70
C LYS A 62 2.59 4.73 -13.37
N ARG A 63 2.86 3.44 -13.24
CA ARG A 63 3.49 2.84 -12.06
C ARG A 63 4.84 3.48 -11.78
N LYS A 64 5.71 3.61 -12.79
CA LYS A 64 7.02 4.27 -12.64
C LYS A 64 6.85 5.71 -12.14
N ALA A 65 5.94 6.47 -12.74
CA ALA A 65 5.66 7.85 -12.29
C ALA A 65 5.15 7.90 -10.84
N GLN A 66 4.20 7.04 -10.48
CA GLN A 66 3.65 6.98 -9.12
C GLN A 66 4.67 6.49 -8.09
N ASN A 67 5.54 5.53 -8.46
CA ASN A 67 6.64 5.10 -7.61
C ASN A 67 7.61 6.26 -7.31
N LEU A 68 7.99 7.04 -8.34
CA LEU A 68 8.86 8.20 -8.17
C LEU A 68 8.22 9.27 -7.28
N LEU A 69 6.95 9.61 -7.53
CA LEU A 69 6.21 10.57 -6.71
C LEU A 69 6.06 10.11 -5.27
N LEU A 70 5.74 8.83 -5.05
CA LEU A 70 5.59 8.27 -3.70
C LEU A 70 6.92 8.26 -2.95
N ILE A 71 8.01 7.82 -3.58
CA ILE A 71 9.34 7.88 -2.96
C ILE A 71 9.69 9.32 -2.61
N ALA A 72 9.53 10.26 -3.54
CA ALA A 72 9.82 11.66 -3.31
C ALA A 72 8.96 12.24 -2.17
N TRP A 73 7.68 11.89 -2.11
CA TRP A 73 6.78 12.31 -1.03
C TRP A 73 7.26 11.78 0.32
N ILE A 74 7.58 10.49 0.40
CA ILE A 74 8.06 9.85 1.66
C ILE A 74 9.38 10.46 2.11
N THR A 75 10.31 10.72 1.19
CA THR A 75 11.63 11.30 1.51
C THR A 75 11.52 12.74 2.01
N ASN A 76 10.57 13.53 1.49
CA ASN A 76 10.40 14.93 1.85
C ASN A 76 9.31 15.18 2.90
N SER A 77 8.59 14.14 3.34
CA SER A 77 7.48 14.28 4.28
C SER A 77 7.95 14.81 5.63
N PRO A 78 7.35 15.90 6.15
CA PRO A 78 7.63 16.37 7.50
C PRO A 78 6.86 15.59 8.58
N THR A 79 5.91 14.73 8.21
CA THR A 79 5.01 14.02 9.13
C THR A 79 5.31 12.53 9.26
N VAL A 80 5.93 11.93 8.25
CA VAL A 80 6.27 10.49 8.22
C VAL A 80 7.75 10.30 7.97
N THR A 81 8.39 9.47 8.78
CA THR A 81 9.77 9.02 8.58
C THR A 81 9.80 7.50 8.54
N VAL A 82 10.39 6.94 7.49
CA VAL A 82 10.54 5.49 7.32
C VAL A 82 11.98 5.10 7.59
N GLU A 83 12.20 4.08 8.41
CA GLU A 83 13.52 3.50 8.66
C GLU A 83 13.71 2.24 7.83
N LEU A 84 14.81 2.17 7.08
CA LEU A 84 15.18 0.98 6.30
C LEU A 84 16.15 0.10 7.09
N TYR A 85 15.66 -1.06 7.50
CA TYR A 85 16.45 -2.06 8.21
C TYR A 85 17.13 -3.01 7.23
N SER A 86 18.23 -3.64 7.68
CA SER A 86 19.09 -4.52 6.85
C SER A 86 18.34 -5.69 6.20
N TYR A 87 17.21 -6.12 6.76
CA TYR A 87 16.41 -7.19 6.17
C TYR A 87 15.63 -6.71 4.93
N VAL A 88 15.27 -5.43 4.81
CA VAL A 88 14.39 -4.93 3.75
C VAL A 88 15.00 -5.11 2.35
N PRO A 89 16.29 -4.79 2.10
CA PRO A 89 16.92 -5.09 0.82
C PRO A 89 16.89 -6.58 0.46
N THR A 90 17.06 -7.48 1.45
CA THR A 90 17.04 -8.93 1.20
C THR A 90 15.67 -9.43 0.74
N LEU A 91 14.58 -8.74 1.10
CA LEU A 91 13.22 -9.08 0.67
C LEU A 91 12.93 -8.61 -0.76
N THR A 92 13.60 -7.55 -1.21
CA THR A 92 13.24 -6.79 -2.42
C THR A 92 14.29 -6.89 -3.54
N GLU A 93 15.49 -7.40 -3.27
CA GLU A 93 16.61 -7.47 -4.21
C GLU A 93 16.30 -8.09 -5.58
N LYS A 94 15.37 -9.04 -5.65
CA LYS A 94 14.97 -9.69 -6.92
C LYS A 94 13.90 -8.91 -7.68
N ASN A 95 13.15 -8.04 -7.00
CA ASN A 95 12.02 -7.28 -7.55
C ASN A 95 12.02 -5.87 -6.91
N PRO A 96 12.80 -4.91 -7.44
CA PRO A 96 13.01 -3.61 -6.79
C PRO A 96 11.74 -2.80 -6.52
N ASP A 97 10.69 -2.95 -7.33
CA ASP A 97 9.39 -2.30 -7.12
C ASP A 97 8.75 -2.67 -5.77
N LEU A 98 9.11 -3.83 -5.20
CA LEU A 98 8.65 -4.26 -3.88
C LEU A 98 9.21 -3.40 -2.74
N LEU A 99 10.33 -2.70 -2.94
CA LEU A 99 10.82 -1.73 -1.96
C LEU A 99 9.83 -0.59 -1.78
N VAL A 100 9.24 -0.11 -2.88
CA VAL A 100 8.23 0.95 -2.82
C VAL A 100 6.99 0.47 -2.06
N MET A 101 6.65 -0.82 -2.15
CA MET A 101 5.52 -1.38 -1.41
C MET A 101 5.80 -1.45 0.09
N PHE A 102 7.04 -1.77 0.47
CA PHE A 102 7.44 -1.68 1.87
C PHE A 102 7.31 -0.25 2.41
N LEU A 103 7.86 0.73 1.69
CA LEU A 103 7.78 2.15 2.06
C LEU A 103 6.33 2.61 2.15
N GLY A 104 5.51 2.28 1.14
CA GLY A 104 4.10 2.62 1.09
C GLY A 104 3.29 2.00 2.22
N GLY A 105 3.47 0.70 2.50
CA GLY A 105 2.76 0.03 3.59
C GLY A 105 3.07 0.63 4.97
N TRP A 106 4.34 0.99 5.21
CA TRP A 106 4.74 1.72 6.42
C TRP A 106 4.04 3.09 6.47
N THR A 107 4.19 3.90 5.42
CA THR A 107 3.63 5.25 5.36
C THR A 107 2.12 5.23 5.55
N LYS A 108 1.41 4.33 4.88
CA LYS A 108 -0.05 4.16 5.03
C LYS A 108 -0.43 3.88 6.47
N TYR A 109 0.25 2.93 7.13
CA TYR A 109 -0.02 2.62 8.54
C TYR A 109 0.24 3.83 9.44
N ALA A 110 1.35 4.54 9.26
CA ALA A 110 1.65 5.73 10.04
C ALA A 110 0.53 6.77 9.91
N LEU A 111 0.12 7.10 8.69
CA LEU A 111 -0.94 8.10 8.42
C LEU A 111 -2.30 7.68 8.99
N GLU A 112 -2.71 6.42 8.78
CA GLU A 112 -4.00 5.91 9.26
C GLU A 112 -4.06 5.73 10.78
N ASN A 113 -2.92 5.76 11.47
CA ASN A 113 -2.82 5.55 12.91
C ASN A 113 -2.19 6.75 13.63
N ASN A 114 -2.62 7.97 13.28
CA ASN A 114 -2.21 9.22 13.93
C ASN A 114 -0.69 9.42 13.95
N TYR A 115 -0.04 9.23 12.80
CA TYR A 115 1.42 9.34 12.64
C TYR A 115 2.18 8.41 13.58
N SER A 116 1.70 7.16 13.71
CA SER A 116 2.26 6.16 14.61
C SER A 116 3.77 5.99 14.38
N LYS A 117 4.52 6.00 15.50
CA LYS A 117 5.96 5.73 15.55
C LYS A 117 6.27 4.33 16.06
N ASP A 118 5.27 3.46 16.17
CA ASP A 118 5.48 2.06 16.53
C ASP A 118 6.22 1.34 15.39
N LEU A 119 7.54 1.23 15.56
CA LEU A 119 8.41 0.64 14.57
C LEU A 119 7.98 -0.79 14.23
N SER A 120 7.52 -1.59 15.20
CA SER A 120 7.09 -2.96 14.94
C SER A 120 5.88 -2.99 14.02
N LYS A 121 4.84 -2.21 14.35
CA LYS A 121 3.61 -2.17 13.54
C LYS A 121 3.83 -1.58 12.16
N CYS A 122 4.64 -0.52 12.04
CA CYS A 122 4.97 0.06 10.74
C CYS A 122 5.78 -0.90 9.85
N ASN A 123 6.77 -1.62 10.41
CA ASN A 123 7.53 -2.63 9.68
C ASN A 123 6.62 -3.79 9.22
N ILE A 124 5.72 -4.27 10.10
CA ILE A 124 4.75 -5.31 9.75
C ILE A 124 3.85 -4.85 8.60
N ALA A 125 3.35 -3.61 8.64
CA ALA A 125 2.53 -3.05 7.57
C ALA A 125 3.27 -2.96 6.23
N GLY A 126 4.54 -2.50 6.24
CA GLY A 126 5.41 -2.49 5.06
C GLY A 126 5.61 -3.90 4.49
N ILE A 127 5.93 -4.88 5.34
CA ILE A 127 6.08 -6.28 4.91
C ILE A 127 4.79 -6.82 4.30
N LYS A 128 3.64 -6.58 4.93
CA LYS A 128 2.34 -7.08 4.43
C LYS A 128 1.96 -6.48 3.08
N SER A 129 2.21 -5.18 2.87
CA SER A 129 2.03 -4.54 1.57
C SER A 129 2.93 -5.18 0.50
N THR A 130 4.18 -5.48 0.87
CA THR A 130 5.13 -6.17 0.00
C THR A 130 4.69 -7.59 -0.36
N ILE A 131 4.22 -8.36 0.62
CA ILE A 131 3.69 -9.72 0.43
C ILE A 131 2.49 -9.69 -0.52
N LYS A 132 1.57 -8.74 -0.35
CA LYS A 132 0.38 -8.58 -1.18
C LYS A 132 0.74 -8.46 -2.66
N VAL A 133 1.66 -7.56 -3.00
CA VAL A 133 2.10 -7.38 -4.39
C VAL A 133 2.92 -8.56 -4.90
N TYR A 134 3.78 -9.16 -4.06
CA TYR A 134 4.54 -10.34 -4.45
C TYR A 134 3.63 -11.53 -4.81
N LYS A 135 2.55 -11.75 -4.05
CA LYS A 135 1.59 -12.84 -4.31
C LYS A 135 0.70 -12.57 -5.53
N ASN A 136 0.37 -11.31 -5.80
CA ASN A 136 -0.48 -10.91 -6.92
C ASN A 136 0.29 -10.65 -8.23
N GLY A 137 1.60 -10.46 -8.15
CA GLY A 137 2.40 -9.96 -9.26
C GLY A 137 2.64 -11.01 -10.35
N ILE A 138 2.33 -10.63 -11.59
CA ILE A 138 2.75 -11.34 -12.80
C ILE A 138 4.24 -11.05 -13.03
N ASN A 139 5.02 -12.05 -13.45
CA ASN A 139 6.48 -11.97 -13.69
C ASN A 139 7.34 -11.63 -12.46
N ILE A 140 6.87 -11.91 -11.25
CA ILE A 140 7.68 -11.83 -10.03
C ILE A 140 8.82 -12.88 -10.07
N LYS A 141 10.05 -12.42 -9.89
CA LYS A 141 11.21 -13.31 -9.66
C LYS A 141 11.14 -13.87 -8.25
N LYS A 142 11.18 -15.20 -8.11
CA LYS A 142 11.13 -15.86 -6.79
C LYS A 142 12.28 -15.39 -5.89
N ASN A 143 11.95 -15.04 -4.66
CA ASN A 143 12.92 -14.68 -3.63
C ASN A 143 12.72 -15.57 -2.40
N LYS A 144 13.72 -16.39 -2.06
CA LYS A 144 13.67 -17.31 -0.90
C LYS A 144 13.43 -16.57 0.42
N ALA A 145 14.00 -15.37 0.58
CA ALA A 145 13.78 -14.56 1.77
C ALA A 145 12.32 -14.14 1.88
N MET A 146 11.73 -13.65 0.78
CA MET A 146 10.31 -13.30 0.73
C MET A 146 9.41 -14.52 1.00
N GLU A 147 9.68 -15.66 0.38
CA GLU A 147 8.91 -16.90 0.60
C GLU A 147 8.97 -17.37 2.07
N LYS A 148 10.11 -17.18 2.75
CA LYS A 148 10.22 -17.44 4.19
C LYS A 148 9.33 -16.50 5.00
N ILE A 149 9.34 -15.20 4.68
CA ILE A 149 8.50 -14.21 5.37
C ILE A 149 7.01 -14.49 5.17
N ILE A 150 6.58 -14.86 3.96
CA ILE A 150 5.20 -15.24 3.67
C ILE A 150 4.77 -16.41 4.57
N LYS A 151 5.61 -17.44 4.72
CA LYS A 151 5.32 -18.58 5.59
C LYS A 151 5.22 -18.20 7.07
N LEU A 152 6.00 -17.22 7.53
CA LEU A 152 5.93 -16.72 8.90
C LEU A 152 4.62 -15.94 9.13
N ASP A 153 4.22 -15.11 8.16
CA ASP A 153 2.94 -14.39 8.22
C ASP A 153 1.75 -15.35 8.24
N GLU A 154 1.76 -16.37 7.38
CA GLU A 154 0.71 -17.41 7.33
C GLU A 154 0.62 -18.24 8.62
N LYS A 155 1.70 -18.30 9.41
CA LYS A 155 1.73 -18.96 10.74
C LYS A 155 1.42 -18.02 11.91
N GLY A 156 1.24 -16.72 11.67
CA GLY A 156 1.09 -15.72 12.73
C GLY A 156 2.39 -15.41 13.49
N GLU A 157 3.55 -15.78 12.94
CA GLU A 157 4.87 -15.61 13.57
C GLU A 157 5.61 -14.33 13.10
N LEU A 158 5.01 -13.55 12.18
CA LEU A 158 5.64 -12.37 11.60
C LEU A 158 6.00 -11.31 12.64
N GLU A 159 5.10 -11.00 13.57
CA GLU A 159 5.33 -9.95 14.59
C GLU A 159 6.52 -10.29 15.51
N LYS A 160 6.64 -11.57 15.90
CA LYS A 160 7.79 -12.06 16.65
C LYS A 160 9.08 -11.88 15.84
N TRP A 161 9.07 -12.32 14.58
CA TRP A 161 10.23 -12.20 13.71
C TRP A 161 10.67 -10.75 13.48
N VAL A 162 9.73 -9.83 13.29
CA VAL A 162 10.01 -8.39 13.15
C VAL A 162 10.66 -7.86 14.42
N THR A 163 10.06 -8.13 15.59
CA THR A 163 10.61 -7.70 16.88
C THR A 163 12.05 -8.18 17.07
N GLU A 164 12.34 -9.44 16.71
CA GLU A 164 13.69 -10.00 16.73
C GLU A 164 14.66 -9.30 15.75
N GLN A 165 14.20 -8.84 14.57
CA GLN A 165 15.07 -8.06 13.67
C GLN A 165 15.33 -6.66 14.21
N LEU A 166 14.33 -6.01 14.81
CA LEU A 166 14.48 -4.66 15.37
C LEU A 166 15.44 -4.65 16.56
N ALA A 167 15.50 -5.74 17.32
CA ALA A 167 16.44 -5.90 18.43
C ALA A 167 17.91 -6.07 17.97
N LYS A 168 18.15 -6.38 16.69
CA LYS A 168 19.48 -6.57 16.10
C LYS A 168 20.04 -5.31 15.45
N LYS A 169 19.40 -4.15 15.65
CA LYS A 169 19.84 -2.85 15.09
C LYS A 169 21.35 -2.69 15.16
#